data_AF-A0A0P9F6B2-F1
#
_entry.id   AF-A0A0P9F6B2-F1
#
_cell.length_a   1.000
_cell.length_b   1.000
_cell.length_c   1.000
_cell.angle_alpha   90.00
_cell.angle_beta   90.00
_cell.angle_gamma   90.00
#
_symmetry.space_group_name_H-M   'P 1'
#
loop_
_entity.id
_entity.type
_entity.pdbx_description
1 polymer ?
#
loop_
_entity_poly.entity_id
_entity_poly.type
_entity_poly.pdbx_seq_one_letter_code
_entity_poly.pdbx_strand_id
1 'polypeptide(L)'
;MHEQHHTQLDVEHIFLAMLRQRDGLTNRALNRLGVDTDTISQRVERELEKSPKVYGQYGYGNQVYITPRTQRLVKRAEEEAARLTDQYVGIEHLLIAISGE
;
A
#
# COMPACT_ATOMS: atom_id res chain seq x y z
N MET A 1 -4.71 1.73 8.66
CA MET A 1 -3.98 1.77 9.94
C MET A 1 -4.92 1.98 11.12
N HIS A 2 -5.44 3.19 11.38
CA HIS A 2 -6.35 3.43 12.51
C HIS A 2 -7.70 2.72 12.36
N GLU A 3 -8.23 2.63 11.14
CA GLU A 3 -9.49 1.94 10.85
C GLU A 3 -9.41 0.41 10.97
N GLN A 4 -8.19 -0.16 10.95
CA GLN A 4 -7.99 -1.63 10.92
C GLN A 4 -7.33 -2.18 12.20
N HIS A 5 -7.01 -1.33 13.18
CA HIS A 5 -6.32 -1.74 14.43
C HIS A 5 -5.00 -2.50 14.21
N HIS A 6 -4.25 -2.13 13.16
CA HIS A 6 -2.92 -2.66 12.90
C HIS A 6 -1.84 -1.70 13.38
N THR A 7 -0.82 -2.24 14.05
CA THR A 7 0.39 -1.50 14.47
C THR A 7 1.52 -1.60 13.45
N GLN A 8 1.37 -2.45 12.43
CA GLN A 8 2.37 -2.67 11.37
C GLN A 8 1.91 -2.07 10.04
N LEU A 9 2.75 -1.22 9.44
CA LEU A 9 2.54 -0.70 8.09
C LEU A 9 3.14 -1.67 7.08
N ASP A 10 2.28 -2.51 6.51
CA ASP A 10 2.63 -3.44 5.42
C ASP A 10 2.19 -2.93 4.03
N VAL A 11 2.67 -3.58 2.95
CA VAL A 11 2.44 -3.20 1.55
C VAL A 11 0.95 -3.07 1.22
N GLU A 12 0.13 -3.99 1.74
CA GLU A 12 -1.31 -4.05 1.49
C GLU A 12 -2.01 -2.77 2.00
N HIS A 13 -1.50 -2.13 3.06
CA HIS A 13 -2.04 -0.88 3.55
C HIS A 13 -1.81 0.28 2.58
N ILE A 14 -0.61 0.33 1.99
CA ILE A 14 -0.24 1.35 1.00
C ILE A 14 -1.08 1.15 -0.25
N PHE A 15 -1.18 -0.10 -0.73
CA PHE A 15 -1.96 -0.39 -1.92
C PHE A 15 -3.44 -0.10 -1.73
N LEU A 16 -4.02 -0.48 -0.59
CA LEU A 16 -5.41 -0.16 -0.27
C LEU A 16 -5.64 1.36 -0.21
N ALA A 17 -4.71 2.13 0.35
CA ALA A 17 -4.80 3.59 0.36
C ALA A 17 -4.80 4.18 -1.05
N MET A 18 -3.96 3.65 -1.95
CA MET A 18 -3.91 4.04 -3.37
C MET A 18 -5.22 3.72 -4.10
N LEU A 19 -5.80 2.53 -3.84
CA LEU A 19 -7.09 2.11 -4.42
C LEU A 19 -8.28 2.92 -3.89
N ARG A 20 -8.25 3.35 -2.62
CA ARG A 20 -9.33 4.15 -2.03
C ARG A 20 -9.31 5.62 -2.46
N GLN A 21 -8.24 6.08 -3.10
CA GLN A 21 -8.18 7.44 -3.62
C GLN A 21 -9.18 7.61 -4.78
N ARG A 22 -10.25 8.39 -4.54
CA ARG A 22 -11.21 8.76 -5.59
C ARG A 22 -10.47 9.45 -6.73
N ASP A 23 -10.75 9.00 -7.96
CA ASP A 23 -10.08 9.48 -9.17
C ASP A 23 -8.55 9.45 -9.08
N GLY A 24 -7.99 8.48 -8.33
CA GLY A 24 -6.55 8.28 -8.20
C GLY A 24 -5.91 7.70 -9.47
N LEU A 25 -4.60 7.93 -9.64
CA LEU A 25 -3.83 7.39 -10.76
C LEU A 25 -3.93 5.86 -10.84
N THR A 26 -3.84 5.19 -9.68
CA THR A 26 -3.94 3.73 -9.56
C THR A 26 -5.23 3.19 -10.13
N ASN A 27 -6.37 3.77 -9.76
CA ASN A 27 -7.66 3.33 -10.27
C ASN A 27 -7.78 3.54 -11.78
N ARG A 28 -7.34 4.69 -12.30
CA ARG A 28 -7.33 4.95 -13.75
C ARG A 28 -6.45 3.97 -14.51
N ALA A 29 -5.25 3.67 -13.99
CA ALA A 29 -4.32 2.74 -14.61
C ALA A 29 -4.89 1.31 -14.65
N LEU A 30 -5.42 0.82 -13.53
CA LEU A 30 -6.02 -0.51 -13.43
C LEU A 30 -7.26 -0.65 -14.32
N ASN A 31 -8.16 0.35 -14.30
CA ASN A 31 -9.34 0.36 -15.17
C ASN A 31 -8.97 0.35 -16.66
N ARG A 32 -7.92 1.07 -17.05
CA ARG A 32 -7.40 1.05 -18.44
C ARG A 32 -6.85 -0.31 -18.85
N LEU A 33 -6.36 -1.11 -17.89
CA LEU A 33 -5.92 -2.49 -18.09
C LEU A 33 -7.09 -3.50 -18.02
N GLY A 34 -8.34 -3.05 -17.85
CA GLY A 34 -9.51 -3.91 -17.73
C GLY A 34 -9.63 -4.60 -16.37
N VAL A 35 -8.91 -4.12 -15.35
CA VAL A 35 -8.96 -4.66 -14.00
C VAL A 35 -10.07 -3.97 -13.22
N ASP A 36 -10.96 -4.77 -12.62
CA ASP A 36 -11.98 -4.28 -11.68
C ASP A 36 -11.34 -3.92 -10.33
N THR A 37 -11.21 -2.61 -10.09
CA THR A 37 -10.59 -2.06 -8.87
C THR A 37 -11.36 -2.42 -7.61
N ASP A 38 -12.68 -2.56 -7.66
CA ASP A 38 -13.49 -2.88 -6.48
C ASP A 38 -13.21 -4.32 -6.03
N THR A 39 -13.13 -5.25 -6.99
CA THR A 39 -12.73 -6.63 -6.72
C THR A 39 -11.33 -6.70 -6.12
N ILE A 40 -10.38 -5.90 -6.63
CA ILE A 40 -9.02 -5.84 -6.07
C ILE A 40 -9.03 -5.27 -4.65
N SER A 41 -9.70 -4.15 -4.40
CA SER A 41 -9.80 -3.55 -3.06
C SER A 41 -10.33 -4.53 -2.03
N GLN A 42 -11.41 -5.27 -2.35
CA GLN A 42 -11.96 -6.28 -1.46
C GLN A 42 -10.98 -7.43 -1.18
N ARG A 43 -10.16 -7.83 -2.16
CA ARG A 43 -9.12 -8.85 -1.96
C ARG A 43 -8.04 -8.34 -1.01
N VAL A 44 -7.57 -7.11 -1.22
CA VAL A 44 -6.55 -6.49 -0.36
C VAL A 44 -7.07 -6.34 1.08
N GLU A 45 -8.32 -5.93 1.26
CA GLU A 45 -8.97 -5.85 2.58
C GLU A 45 -9.03 -7.21 3.27
N ARG A 46 -9.40 -8.28 2.55
CA ARG A 46 -9.41 -9.65 3.10
C ARG A 46 -8.02 -10.14 3.50
N GLU A 47 -6.97 -9.78 2.76
CA GLU A 47 -5.60 -10.14 3.17
C GLU A 47 -5.19 -9.40 4.44
N LEU A 48 -5.53 -8.11 4.54
CA LEU A 48 -5.30 -7.32 5.74
C LEU A 48 -6.05 -7.87 6.96
N GLU A 49 -7.25 -8.43 6.78
CA GLU A 49 -8.00 -9.05 7.88
C GLU A 49 -7.31 -10.27 8.50
N LYS A 50 -6.40 -10.93 7.76
CA LYS A 50 -5.60 -12.05 8.28
C LYS A 50 -4.45 -11.59 9.17
N SER A 51 -4.08 -10.32 9.11
CA SER A 51 -3.02 -9.77 9.95
C SER A 51 -3.45 -9.71 11.43
N PRO A 52 -2.53 -9.90 12.39
CA PRO A 52 -2.85 -9.78 13.81
C PRO A 52 -3.41 -8.40 14.14
N LYS A 53 -4.65 -8.35 14.62
CA LYS A 53 -5.29 -7.12 15.11
C LYS A 53 -4.87 -6.87 16.55
N VAL A 54 -4.39 -5.67 16.84
CA VAL A 54 -4.00 -5.29 18.20
C VAL A 54 -5.19 -4.67 18.90
N TYR A 55 -5.91 -5.49 19.67
CA TYR A 55 -6.94 -5.03 20.59
C TYR A 55 -6.32 -4.80 21.97
N GLY A 56 -5.83 -3.58 22.20
CA GLY A 56 -5.44 -3.09 23.51
C GLY A 56 -3.98 -2.67 23.63
N GLN A 57 -3.76 -1.40 23.96
CA GLN A 57 -2.63 -1.01 24.78
C GLN A 57 -3.06 0.14 25.69
N TYR A 58 -3.59 -0.21 26.86
CA TYR A 58 -3.56 0.69 28.00
C TYR A 58 -2.08 0.98 28.28
N GLY A 59 -1.61 2.19 27.94
CA GLY A 59 -0.50 2.81 28.66
C GLY A 59 0.75 3.22 27.88
N TYR A 60 1.04 2.74 26.67
CA TYR A 60 2.22 3.20 25.91
C TYR A 60 1.87 3.30 24.43
N GLY A 61 2.25 4.42 23.81
CA GLY A 61 1.66 4.92 22.56
C GLY A 61 1.68 3.93 21.40
N ASN A 62 0.65 4.04 20.55
CA ASN A 62 0.49 3.32 19.28
C ASN A 62 1.63 3.67 18.30
N GLN A 63 2.83 3.14 18.53
CA GLN A 63 3.93 3.30 17.59
C GLN A 63 3.66 2.41 16.38
N VAL A 64 3.58 3.04 15.20
CA VAL A 64 3.47 2.33 13.93
C VAL A 64 4.85 1.82 13.54
N TYR A 65 4.95 0.51 13.29
CA TYR A 65 6.18 -0.14 12.84
C TYR A 65 6.10 -0.39 11.33
N ILE A 66 7.12 0.05 10.59
CA ILE A 66 7.23 -0.22 9.15
C ILE A 66 7.79 -1.64 8.96
N THR A 67 7.10 -2.48 8.19
CA THR A 67 7.58 -3.85 7.93
C THR A 67 8.80 -3.84 7.00
N PRO A 68 9.67 -4.86 7.05
CA PRO A 68 10.75 -5.01 6.08
C PRO A 68 10.27 -5.10 4.62
N ARG A 69 9.04 -5.59 4.39
CA ARG A 69 8.40 -5.60 3.05
C ARG A 69 8.15 -4.18 2.56
N THR A 70 7.53 -3.34 3.39
CA THR A 70 7.30 -1.93 3.08
C THR A 70 8.62 -1.18 2.84
N GLN A 71 9.68 -1.46 3.61
CA GLN A 71 10.99 -0.86 3.36
C GLN A 71 11.55 -1.25 1.99
N ARG A 72 11.45 -2.52 1.59
CA ARG A 72 11.85 -2.98 0.26
C ARG A 72 10.99 -2.37 -0.84
N LEU A 73 9.69 -2.23 -0.61
CA LEU A 73 8.78 -1.59 -1.56
C LEU A 73 9.21 -0.15 -1.85
N VAL A 74 9.51 0.63 -0.81
CA VAL A 74 9.96 2.03 -0.96
C VAL A 74 11.25 2.09 -1.76
N LYS A 75 12.22 1.23 -1.44
CA LYS A 75 13.48 1.15 -2.20
C LYS A 75 13.27 0.82 -3.67
N ARG A 76 12.38 -0.13 -3.97
CA ARG A 76 12.03 -0.48 -5.36
C ARG A 76 11.34 0.68 -6.08
N ALA A 77 10.49 1.44 -5.39
CA ALA A 77 9.87 2.62 -5.96
C ALA A 77 10.89 3.73 -6.26
N GLU A 78 11.94 3.88 -5.44
CA GLU A 78 13.08 4.75 -5.73
C GLU A 78 13.86 4.28 -6.97
N GLU A 79 14.08 2.98 -7.11
CA GLU A 79 14.73 2.37 -8.28
C GLU A 79 13.90 2.60 -9.56
N GLU A 80 12.57 2.49 -9.49
CA GLU A 80 11.67 2.78 -10.62
C GLU A 80 11.66 4.26 -11.00
N ALA A 81 11.67 5.17 -10.02
CA ALA A 81 11.78 6.61 -10.28
C ALA A 81 13.10 6.94 -11.00
N ALA A 82 14.22 6.38 -10.53
CA ALA A 82 15.51 6.54 -11.18
C ALA A 82 15.52 5.96 -12.61
N ARG A 83 14.90 4.79 -12.81
CA ARG A 83 14.79 4.15 -14.14
C ARG A 83 13.97 5.00 -15.12
N LEU A 84 12.96 5.72 -14.63
CA LEU A 84 12.13 6.62 -15.42
C LEU A 84 12.68 8.06 -15.49
N THR A 85 13.86 8.32 -14.90
CA THR A 85 14.53 9.63 -14.88
C THR A 85 13.75 10.70 -14.11
N ASP A 86 12.94 10.27 -13.14
CA ASP A 86 12.19 11.15 -12.25
C ASP A 86 12.99 11.50 -10.99
N GLN A 87 12.85 12.74 -10.53
CA GLN A 87 13.56 13.25 -9.35
C GLN A 87 12.87 12.88 -8.03
N TYR A 88 11.61 12.43 -8.10
CA TYR A 88 10.78 12.12 -6.94
C TYR A 88 9.97 10.84 -7.16
N VAL A 89 9.70 10.13 -6.08
CA VAL A 89 8.85 8.94 -6.09
C VAL A 89 7.38 9.35 -6.15
N GLY A 90 6.76 9.22 -7.33
CA GLY A 90 5.32 9.31 -7.54
C GLY A 90 4.54 8.01 -7.24
N ILE A 91 3.22 8.08 -7.39
CA ILE A 91 2.28 6.96 -7.19
C ILE A 91 2.47 5.87 -8.24
N GLU A 92 2.86 6.25 -9.45
CA GLU A 92 3.24 5.36 -10.55
C GLU A 92 4.39 4.44 -10.17
N HIS A 93 5.43 4.96 -9.51
CA HIS A 93 6.59 4.18 -9.10
C HIS A 93 6.22 3.19 -7.99
N LEU A 94 5.41 3.63 -7.03
CA LEU A 94 4.85 2.74 -6.01
C LEU A 94 3.98 1.66 -6.63
N LEU A 95 3.15 1.99 -7.62
CA LEU A 95 2.29 1.03 -8.29
C LEU A 95 3.10 -0.02 -9.08
N ILE A 96 4.15 0.40 -9.79
CA ILE A 96 5.07 -0.52 -10.48
C ILE A 96 5.78 -1.41 -9.45
N ALA A 97 6.30 -0.84 -8.36
CA ALA A 97 6.97 -1.59 -7.32
C ALA A 97 6.06 -2.63 -6.65
N ILE A 98 4.80 -2.28 -6.35
CA ILE A 98 3.77 -3.19 -5.82
C ILE A 98 3.49 -4.32 -6.80
N SER A 99 3.46 -4.03 -8.11
CA SER A 99 3.12 -5.04 -9.13
C SER A 99 4.11 -6.20 -9.24
N GLY A 100 5.31 -6.05 -8.68
CA GLY A 100 6.31 -7.11 -8.62
C GLY A 100 6.62 -7.59 -7.21
N GLU A 101 5.82 -7.28 -6.19
CA GLU A 101 5.77 -8.05 -4.94
C GLU A 101 5.13 -9.43 -5.20
#